data_AF-A0A418B4H8-F1
#
_entry.id   AF-A0A418B4H8-F1
#
_cell.length_a   1.000
_cell.length_b   1.000
_cell.length_c   1.000
_cell.angle_alpha   90.00
_cell.angle_beta   90.00
_cell.angle_gamma   90.00
#
_symmetry.space_group_name_H-M   'P 1'
#
loop_
_entity.id
_entity.type
_entity.pdbx_description
1 polymer ?
#
loop_
_entity_poly.entity_id
_entity_poly.type
_entity_poly.pdbx_seq_one_letter_code
_entity_poly.pdbx_strand_id
1 'polypeptide(L)'
;MRVAVFSLFDENGSGRISACHLESILSKLGRNPSEASDLLKNIDLQDDTISFDEFLLLIRSQPDIGTQVEPPFSWYSRALLTAADGPYNLGPDPKVMEFINILEEYRAKCEEDGNYLEAQRADTQLIALRAQEAKRQSKSLKAKQIAERQDIQIAHNMQYTDFNSAWDQYMDEYDSMAQAYIRQMTDKHAADLRAFQEKLHKELMERPPKFSKELIEWRRRQHRLAQQKNYAEAQKIKLIADELEAEERSTMNESLQVIFTRKETKFRQQQQAEVQALLKRIDGRRKEHVKQRNLDSKRLLQRNRNVQAVLESKQSVETTKKLQDIKAGLNPRDRISKSNVSAIPPEARVIKPKKPAAPREPSTTFITTDHND
;
A
#
# COMPACT_ATOMS: atom_id res chain seq x y z
N MET A 1 -14.19 1.82 35.99
CA MET A 1 -13.93 0.75 36.97
C MET A 1 -13.22 1.27 38.22
N ARG A 2 -12.10 2.01 38.11
CA ARG A 2 -11.34 2.50 39.29
C ARG A 2 -12.10 3.47 40.21
N VAL A 3 -12.86 4.42 39.64
CA VAL A 3 -13.68 5.38 40.41
C VAL A 3 -14.84 4.68 41.12
N ALA A 4 -15.48 3.70 40.45
CA ALA A 4 -16.61 2.96 41.01
C ALA A 4 -16.21 2.05 42.18
N VAL A 5 -15.01 1.47 42.14
CA VAL A 5 -14.51 0.62 43.24
C VAL A 5 -14.18 1.47 44.46
N PHE A 6 -13.64 2.68 44.31
CA PHE A 6 -13.38 3.57 45.44
C PHE A 6 -14.69 4.02 46.13
N SER A 7 -15.70 4.41 45.35
CA SER A 7 -17.02 4.82 45.89
C SER A 7 -17.78 3.69 46.58
N LEU A 8 -17.44 2.42 46.34
CA LEU A 8 -18.06 1.29 47.04
C LEU A 8 -17.55 1.10 48.47
N PHE A 9 -16.38 1.64 48.80
CA PHE A 9 -15.77 1.49 50.13
C PHE A 9 -15.73 2.82 50.91
N ASP A 10 -16.12 3.92 50.27
CA ASP A 10 -16.36 5.22 50.90
C ASP A 10 -17.86 5.42 51.14
N GLU A 11 -18.42 4.62 52.05
CA GLU A 11 -19.87 4.58 52.35
C GLU A 11 -20.43 5.93 52.83
N ASN A 12 -19.57 6.79 53.39
CA ASN A 12 -19.93 8.09 53.93
C ASN A 12 -19.63 9.27 52.97
N GLY A 13 -19.09 8.99 51.78
CA GLY A 13 -18.70 10.02 50.81
C GLY A 13 -17.62 10.98 51.32
N SER A 14 -16.77 10.50 52.23
CA SER A 14 -15.73 11.27 52.91
C SER A 14 -14.51 11.59 52.01
N GLY A 15 -14.41 10.95 50.85
CA GLY A 15 -13.27 11.06 49.93
C GLY A 15 -12.03 10.29 50.40
N ARG A 16 -12.14 9.51 51.47
CA ARG A 16 -11.06 8.74 52.09
C ARG A 16 -11.55 7.33 52.43
N ILE A 17 -10.68 6.33 52.22
CA ILE A 17 -10.95 4.95 52.58
C ILE A 17 -9.92 4.48 53.60
N SER A 18 -10.31 3.64 54.56
CA SER A 18 -9.34 3.07 55.51
C SER A 18 -8.40 2.09 54.81
N ALA A 19 -7.13 2.11 55.21
CA ALA A 19 -6.08 1.25 54.64
C ALA A 19 -6.40 -0.25 54.74
N CYS A 20 -7.18 -0.67 55.73
CA CYS A 20 -7.63 -2.05 55.89
C CYS A 20 -8.52 -2.54 54.74
N HIS A 21 -9.22 -1.64 54.04
CA HIS A 21 -10.06 -1.99 52.89
C HIS A 21 -9.26 -2.17 51.60
N LEU A 22 -7.96 -1.81 51.58
CA LEU A 22 -7.12 -1.90 50.39
C LEU A 22 -6.96 -3.35 49.89
N GLU A 23 -6.83 -4.32 50.78
CA GLU A 23 -6.75 -5.74 50.44
C GLU A 23 -8.03 -6.22 49.73
N SER A 24 -9.18 -5.83 50.27
CA SER A 24 -10.50 -6.14 49.70
C SER A 24 -10.71 -5.45 48.35
N ILE A 25 -10.20 -4.23 48.19
CA ILE A 25 -10.22 -3.48 46.93
C ILE A 25 -9.33 -4.15 45.89
N LEU A 26 -8.11 -4.55 46.24
CA LEU A 26 -7.18 -5.25 45.35
C LEU A 26 -7.75 -6.60 44.90
N SER A 27 -8.36 -7.36 45.82
CA SER A 27 -9.05 -8.60 45.49
C SER A 27 -10.20 -8.37 44.49
N LYS A 28 -11.03 -7.34 44.71
CA LYS A 28 -12.12 -6.98 43.78
C LYS A 28 -11.63 -6.42 42.45
N LEU A 29 -10.40 -5.90 42.39
CA LEU A 29 -9.71 -5.49 41.17
C LEU A 29 -8.96 -6.65 40.48
N GLY A 30 -9.03 -7.86 41.03
CA GLY A 30 -8.38 -9.06 40.48
C GLY A 30 -6.87 -9.13 40.76
N ARG A 31 -6.39 -8.41 41.78
CA ARG A 31 -4.98 -8.39 42.22
C ARG A 31 -4.78 -9.21 43.48
N ASN A 32 -3.53 -9.58 43.75
CA ASN A 32 -3.19 -10.33 44.95
C ASN A 32 -3.35 -9.44 46.20
N PRO A 33 -4.17 -9.84 47.18
CA PRO A 33 -4.41 -9.03 48.37
C PRO A 33 -3.15 -8.84 49.22
N SER A 34 -2.17 -9.74 49.13
CA SER A 34 -0.88 -9.66 49.83
C SER A 34 -0.02 -8.46 49.42
N GLU A 35 -0.27 -7.87 48.25
CA GLU A 35 0.45 -6.69 47.76
C GLU A 35 0.04 -5.40 48.50
N ALA A 36 -1.08 -5.40 49.24
CA ALA A 36 -1.55 -4.23 49.97
C ALA A 36 -0.52 -3.73 51.00
N SER A 37 0.10 -4.66 51.75
CA SER A 37 1.08 -4.32 52.79
C SER A 37 2.31 -3.61 52.22
N ASP A 38 2.79 -4.05 51.05
CA ASP A 38 3.95 -3.45 50.40
C ASP A 38 3.61 -2.13 49.69
N LEU A 39 2.38 -1.99 49.20
CA LEU A 39 1.86 -0.74 48.66
C LEU A 39 1.69 0.34 49.74
N LEU A 40 1.25 -0.04 50.94
CA LEU A 40 1.09 0.88 52.08
C LEU A 40 2.45 1.35 52.64
N LYS A 41 3.49 0.51 52.64
CA LYS A 41 4.84 0.89 53.10
C LYS A 41 5.49 1.99 52.27
N ASN A 42 5.09 2.13 51.00
CA ASN A 42 5.68 3.08 50.06
C ASN A 42 4.97 4.45 50.05
N ILE A 43 3.96 4.64 50.90
CA ILE A 43 3.20 5.89 51.03
C ILE A 43 3.22 6.32 52.50
N ASP A 44 3.51 7.60 52.73
CA ASP A 44 3.49 8.19 54.06
C ASP A 44 2.01 8.50 54.43
N LEU A 45 1.39 7.60 55.19
CA LEU A 45 -0.02 7.71 55.56
C LEU A 45 -0.15 8.56 56.82
N GLN A 46 -0.95 9.62 56.74
CA GLN A 46 -1.05 10.57 57.84
C GLN A 46 -2.04 10.14 58.95
N ASP A 47 -2.97 9.22 58.67
CA ASP A 47 -4.00 8.74 59.63
C ASP A 47 -4.61 7.36 59.24
N ASP A 48 -3.82 6.39 58.76
CA ASP A 48 -4.31 5.06 58.29
C ASP A 48 -5.47 5.11 57.26
N THR A 49 -5.60 6.24 56.56
CA THR A 49 -6.61 6.49 55.53
C THR A 49 -5.94 6.88 54.23
N ILE A 50 -6.43 6.31 53.12
CA ILE A 50 -5.94 6.53 51.76
C ILE A 50 -6.92 7.48 51.06
N SER A 51 -6.41 8.61 50.57
CA SER A 51 -7.20 9.52 49.74
C SER A 51 -7.39 8.99 48.32
N PHE A 52 -8.38 9.51 47.59
CA PHE A 52 -8.62 9.09 46.20
C PHE A 52 -7.40 9.28 45.28
N ASP A 53 -6.65 10.36 45.48
CA ASP A 53 -5.46 10.65 44.67
C ASP A 53 -4.29 9.73 45.01
N GLU A 54 -4.09 9.41 46.29
CA GLU A 54 -3.12 8.39 46.75
C GLU A 54 -3.48 7.00 46.19
N PHE A 55 -4.77 6.65 46.18
CA PHE A 55 -5.27 5.40 45.62
C PHE A 55 -5.00 5.28 44.10
N LEU A 56 -5.14 6.37 43.35
CA LEU A 56 -4.81 6.38 41.92
C LEU A 56 -3.31 6.25 41.67
N LEU A 57 -2.48 6.83 42.53
CA LEU A 57 -1.02 6.69 42.47
C LEU A 57 -0.59 5.24 42.74
N LEU A 58 -1.17 4.58 43.76
CA LEU A 58 -0.93 3.16 44.07
C LEU A 58 -1.24 2.23 42.90
N ILE A 59 -2.30 2.52 42.13
CA ILE A 59 -2.69 1.68 41.00
C ILE A 59 -1.85 1.97 39.75
N ARG A 60 -1.23 3.15 39.66
CA ARG A 60 -0.51 3.64 38.48
C ARG A 60 1.00 3.40 38.55
N SER A 61 1.60 3.21 39.72
CA SER A 61 3.06 3.28 39.91
C SER A 61 3.87 2.02 39.57
N GLN A 62 3.32 0.95 38.99
CA GLN A 62 4.16 -0.15 38.48
C GLN A 62 3.76 -0.66 37.08
N PRO A 63 4.75 -0.85 36.17
CA PRO A 63 4.56 -1.47 34.86
C PRO A 63 4.49 -3.00 34.98
N ASP A 64 3.57 -3.62 34.24
CA ASP A 64 3.55 -5.09 34.04
C ASP A 64 4.86 -5.54 33.38
N ILE A 65 5.72 -6.22 34.14
CA ILE A 65 6.92 -6.90 33.63
C ILE A 65 6.57 -8.38 33.44
N GLY A 66 6.52 -8.78 32.17
CA GLY A 66 6.28 -10.15 31.71
C GLY A 66 6.56 -10.30 30.22
N THR A 67 7.74 -9.87 29.79
CA THR A 67 8.24 -9.91 28.40
C THR A 67 8.47 -11.33 27.92
N GLN A 68 7.94 -11.72 26.75
CA GLN A 68 8.66 -12.56 25.79
C GLN A 68 8.43 -12.05 24.36
N VAL A 69 9.55 -11.92 23.65
CA VAL A 69 9.65 -11.44 22.27
C VAL A 69 9.23 -12.58 21.33
N GLU A 70 8.03 -12.50 20.77
CA GLU A 70 7.53 -13.43 19.74
C GLU A 70 7.62 -12.76 18.34
N PRO A 71 7.99 -13.51 17.29
CA PRO A 71 8.24 -12.98 15.94
C PRO A 71 6.93 -12.49 15.27
N PRO A 72 7.01 -11.58 14.28
CA PRO A 72 5.90 -10.70 13.90
C PRO A 72 4.69 -11.38 13.21
N PHE A 73 4.67 -12.72 13.10
CA PHE A 73 3.64 -13.45 12.36
C PHE A 73 3.02 -14.66 13.09
N SER A 74 3.26 -14.84 14.40
CA SER A 74 2.70 -16.00 15.15
C SER A 74 1.30 -15.73 15.75
N TRP A 75 0.98 -14.50 16.14
CA TRP A 75 -0.27 -14.21 16.88
C TRP A 75 -1.56 -14.37 16.04
N TYR A 76 -1.45 -14.36 14.71
CA TYR A 76 -2.61 -14.46 13.82
C TYR A 76 -3.30 -15.84 13.85
N SER A 77 -2.56 -16.90 14.20
CA SER A 77 -3.11 -18.28 14.17
C SER A 77 -3.82 -18.68 15.47
N ARG A 78 -3.58 -18.02 16.60
CA ARG A 78 -4.20 -18.36 17.89
C ARG A 78 -5.35 -17.43 18.30
N ALA A 79 -5.34 -16.17 17.85
CA ALA A 79 -6.40 -15.21 18.15
C ALA A 79 -7.70 -15.45 17.38
N LEU A 80 -7.68 -16.25 16.31
CA LEU A 80 -8.86 -16.53 15.48
C LEU A 80 -9.82 -17.56 16.09
N LEU A 81 -9.46 -18.21 17.20
CA LEU A 81 -10.25 -19.27 17.82
C LEU A 81 -11.15 -18.82 18.99
N THR A 82 -10.99 -17.59 19.49
CA THR A 82 -11.85 -17.08 20.58
C THR A 82 -12.29 -15.65 20.27
N ALA A 83 -13.52 -15.49 19.76
CA ALA A 83 -14.12 -14.20 19.40
C ALA A 83 -14.25 -13.19 20.56
N ALA A 84 -13.87 -13.58 21.79
CA ALA A 84 -13.94 -12.75 22.99
C ALA A 84 -12.64 -11.97 23.29
N ASP A 85 -11.47 -12.46 22.85
CA ASP A 85 -10.16 -11.94 23.27
C ASP A 85 -9.38 -11.23 22.16
N GLY A 86 -10.04 -10.90 21.05
CA GLY A 86 -9.45 -10.04 20.03
C GLY A 86 -9.23 -8.62 20.56
N PRO A 87 -8.25 -7.86 20.05
CA PRO A 87 -7.99 -6.47 20.46
C PRO A 87 -9.19 -5.53 20.25
N TYR A 88 -10.19 -5.98 19.48
CA TYR A 88 -11.44 -5.28 19.23
C TYR A 88 -12.61 -6.08 19.83
N ASN A 89 -12.93 -5.82 21.11
CA ASN A 89 -14.10 -6.41 21.76
C ASN A 89 -15.40 -5.80 21.17
N LEU A 90 -15.97 -6.52 20.20
CA LEU A 90 -17.14 -6.13 19.40
C LEU A 90 -18.48 -6.44 20.08
N GLY A 91 -18.48 -7.21 21.17
CA GLY A 91 -19.68 -7.63 21.91
C GLY A 91 -20.04 -6.69 23.06
N PRO A 92 -21.21 -6.83 23.69
CA PRO A 92 -21.56 -6.12 24.92
C PRO A 92 -20.62 -6.49 26.06
N ASP A 93 -20.18 -5.48 26.83
CA ASP A 93 -19.42 -5.73 28.05
C ASP A 93 -20.33 -6.47 29.04
N PRO A 94 -19.97 -7.70 29.48
CA PRO A 94 -20.79 -8.48 30.39
C PRO A 94 -21.17 -7.73 31.67
N LYS A 95 -20.26 -6.92 32.20
CA LYS A 95 -20.49 -6.14 33.43
C LYS A 95 -21.48 -5.01 33.21
N VAL A 96 -21.45 -4.39 32.03
CA VAL A 96 -22.40 -3.33 31.66
C VAL A 96 -23.79 -3.92 31.45
N MET A 97 -23.88 -5.11 30.85
CA MET A 97 -25.15 -5.83 30.67
C MET A 97 -25.79 -6.25 31.99
N GLU A 98 -25.00 -6.74 32.95
CA GLU A 98 -25.48 -7.07 34.29
C GLU A 98 -26.07 -5.83 35.00
N PHE A 99 -25.39 -4.69 34.90
CA PHE A 99 -25.88 -3.44 35.48
C PHE A 99 -27.15 -2.92 34.78
N ILE A 100 -27.27 -3.09 33.46
CA ILE A 100 -28.50 -2.78 32.71
C ILE A 100 -29.66 -3.64 33.21
N ASN A 101 -29.46 -4.94 33.42
CA ASN A 101 -30.52 -5.82 33.94
C ASN A 101 -30.98 -5.43 35.34
N ILE A 102 -30.04 -5.14 36.25
CA ILE A 102 -30.33 -4.71 37.63
C ILE A 102 -31.14 -3.41 37.62
N LEU A 103 -30.76 -2.43 36.80
CA LEU A 103 -31.50 -1.16 36.69
C LEU A 103 -32.89 -1.34 36.05
N GLU A 104 -33.05 -2.28 35.11
CA GLU A 104 -34.37 -2.62 34.53
C GLU A 104 -35.32 -3.26 35.54
N GLU A 105 -34.80 -4.12 36.40
CA GLU A 105 -35.54 -4.74 37.50
C GLU A 105 -35.91 -3.70 38.57
N TYR A 106 -34.98 -2.83 38.93
CA TYR A 106 -35.23 -1.73 39.88
C TYR A 106 -36.30 -0.78 39.35
N ARG A 107 -36.21 -0.36 38.08
CA ARG A 107 -37.24 0.47 37.43
C ARG A 107 -38.62 -0.20 37.49
N ALA A 108 -38.69 -1.50 37.17
CA ALA A 108 -39.95 -2.25 37.17
C ALA A 108 -40.58 -2.31 38.58
N LYS A 109 -39.77 -2.49 39.64
CA LYS A 109 -40.25 -2.46 41.03
C LYS A 109 -40.77 -1.07 41.42
N CYS A 110 -40.06 0.00 41.07
CA CYS A 110 -40.54 1.37 41.31
C CYS A 110 -41.85 1.70 40.57
N GLU A 111 -42.06 1.15 39.36
CA GLU A 111 -43.32 1.29 38.61
C GLU A 111 -44.49 0.54 39.30
N GLU A 112 -44.24 -0.63 39.88
CA GLU A 112 -45.22 -1.43 40.63
C GLU A 112 -45.60 -0.79 41.98
N ASP A 113 -44.61 -0.25 42.69
CA ASP A 113 -44.80 0.44 43.98
C ASP A 113 -45.40 1.86 43.81
N GLY A 114 -45.62 2.32 42.57
CA GLY A 114 -46.17 3.64 42.26
C GLY A 114 -45.18 4.80 42.43
N ASN A 115 -43.89 4.52 42.63
CA ASN A 115 -42.85 5.53 42.81
C ASN A 115 -42.24 5.97 41.46
N TYR A 116 -43.02 6.74 40.70
CA TYR A 116 -42.70 7.11 39.33
C TYR A 116 -41.47 8.02 39.17
N LEU A 117 -41.12 8.82 40.19
CA LEU A 117 -39.94 9.69 40.13
C LEU A 117 -38.63 8.90 40.16
N GLU A 118 -38.60 7.81 40.92
CA GLU A 118 -37.45 6.91 40.98
C GLU A 118 -37.37 6.01 39.74
N ALA A 119 -38.52 5.57 39.22
CA ALA A 119 -38.58 4.90 37.92
C ALA A 119 -38.02 5.80 36.79
N GLN A 120 -38.35 7.10 36.78
CA GLN A 120 -37.81 8.06 35.81
C GLN A 120 -36.29 8.24 35.93
N ARG A 121 -35.76 8.28 37.16
CA ARG A 121 -34.31 8.35 37.40
C ARG A 121 -33.61 7.09 36.89
N ALA A 122 -34.14 5.91 37.20
CA ALA A 122 -33.62 4.64 36.71
C ALA A 122 -33.66 4.53 35.18
N ASP A 123 -34.76 4.98 34.55
CA ASP A 123 -34.89 5.01 33.09
C ASP A 123 -33.86 5.95 32.43
N THR A 124 -33.65 7.13 33.01
CA THR A 124 -32.63 8.07 32.55
C THR A 124 -31.22 7.44 32.60
N GLN A 125 -30.91 6.73 33.68
CA GLN A 125 -29.62 6.02 33.81
C GLN A 125 -29.50 4.86 32.81
N LEU A 126 -30.56 4.09 32.58
CA LEU A 126 -30.61 3.03 31.57
C LEU A 126 -30.34 3.57 30.16
N ILE A 127 -30.98 4.68 29.79
CA ILE A 127 -30.76 5.34 28.50
C ILE A 127 -29.30 5.77 28.36
N ALA A 128 -28.74 6.40 29.39
CA ALA A 128 -27.36 6.87 29.38
C ALA A 128 -26.35 5.72 29.22
N LEU A 129 -26.53 4.62 29.97
CA LEU A 129 -25.64 3.45 29.92
C LEU A 129 -25.72 2.71 28.59
N ARG A 130 -26.92 2.50 28.06
CA ARG A 130 -27.11 1.90 26.73
C ARG A 130 -26.48 2.76 25.64
N ALA A 131 -26.64 4.09 25.73
CA ALA A 131 -26.00 5.01 24.79
C ALA A 131 -24.47 4.97 24.88
N GLN A 132 -23.91 4.90 26.09
CA GLN A 132 -22.47 4.79 26.31
C GLN A 132 -21.90 3.47 25.78
N GLU A 133 -22.60 2.36 26.01
CA GLU A 133 -22.18 1.03 25.55
C GLU A 133 -22.29 0.90 24.03
N ALA A 134 -23.38 1.39 23.43
CA ALA A 134 -23.51 1.48 21.97
C ALA A 134 -22.38 2.30 21.34
N LYS A 135 -21.97 3.40 22.00
CA LYS A 135 -20.85 4.25 21.55
C LYS A 135 -19.51 3.51 21.66
N ARG A 136 -19.29 2.72 22.72
CA ARG A 136 -18.08 1.88 22.87
C ARG A 136 -17.98 0.85 21.75
N GLN A 137 -19.05 0.10 21.51
CA GLN A 137 -19.11 -0.92 20.46
C GLN A 137 -18.95 -0.31 19.06
N SER A 138 -19.60 0.83 18.79
CA SER A 138 -19.42 1.56 17.52
C SER A 138 -17.98 2.02 17.31
N LYS A 139 -17.29 2.51 18.36
CA LYS A 139 -15.86 2.85 18.28
C LYS A 139 -14.99 1.62 18.01
N SER A 140 -15.26 0.50 18.68
CA SER A 140 -14.51 -0.76 18.48
C SER A 140 -14.67 -1.28 17.05
N LEU A 141 -15.89 -1.25 16.50
CA LEU A 141 -16.17 -1.63 15.11
C LEU A 141 -15.40 -0.73 14.12
N LYS A 142 -15.43 0.60 14.32
CA LYS A 142 -14.66 1.54 13.49
C LYS A 142 -13.16 1.27 13.55
N ALA A 143 -12.62 0.99 14.74
CA ALA A 143 -11.20 0.68 14.91
C ALA A 143 -10.79 -0.58 14.14
N LYS A 144 -11.61 -1.63 14.18
CA LYS A 144 -11.41 -2.86 13.39
C LYS A 144 -11.41 -2.57 11.88
N GLN A 145 -12.39 -1.81 11.40
CA GLN A 145 -12.50 -1.44 9.97
C GLN A 145 -11.30 -0.62 9.48
N ILE A 146 -10.78 0.27 10.32
CA ILE A 146 -9.56 1.05 10.03
C ILE A 146 -8.35 0.12 9.91
N ALA A 147 -8.19 -0.82 10.85
CA ALA A 147 -7.11 -1.81 10.80
C ALA A 147 -7.17 -2.66 9.52
N GLU A 148 -8.35 -3.19 9.17
CA GLU A 148 -8.55 -3.95 7.93
C GLU A 148 -8.18 -3.12 6.67
N ARG A 149 -8.56 -1.83 6.63
CA ARG A 149 -8.17 -0.94 5.52
C ARG A 149 -6.66 -0.70 5.47
N GLN A 150 -6.02 -0.59 6.63
CA GLN A 150 -4.57 -0.43 6.73
C GLN A 150 -3.84 -1.69 6.26
N ASP A 151 -4.31 -2.87 6.61
CA ASP A 151 -3.74 -4.14 6.14
C ASP A 151 -3.82 -4.27 4.61
N ILE A 152 -4.97 -3.93 4.02
CA ILE A 152 -5.11 -3.90 2.55
C ILE A 152 -4.14 -2.87 1.94
N GLN A 153 -3.99 -1.69 2.55
CA GLN A 153 -3.07 -0.68 2.04
C GLN A 153 -1.61 -1.16 2.07
N ILE A 154 -1.20 -1.85 3.15
CA ILE A 154 0.12 -2.46 3.26
C ILE A 154 0.31 -3.51 2.17
N ALA A 155 -0.68 -4.39 1.98
CA ALA A 155 -0.65 -5.41 0.94
C ALA A 155 -0.56 -4.80 -0.47
N HIS A 156 -1.32 -3.74 -0.76
CA HIS A 156 -1.25 -3.02 -2.03
C HIS A 156 0.11 -2.37 -2.26
N ASN A 157 0.68 -1.73 -1.24
CA ASN A 157 2.00 -1.13 -1.32
C ASN A 157 3.07 -2.19 -1.61
N MET A 158 3.01 -3.33 -0.92
CA MET A 158 3.95 -4.44 -1.13
C MET A 158 3.82 -5.05 -2.54
N GLN A 159 2.59 -5.26 -3.03
CA GLN A 159 2.39 -5.70 -4.41
C GLN A 159 2.94 -4.70 -5.44
N TYR A 160 2.82 -3.40 -5.16
CA TYR A 160 3.34 -2.37 -6.05
C TYR A 160 4.87 -2.33 -6.04
N THR A 161 5.51 -2.52 -4.88
CA THR A 161 6.97 -2.61 -4.79
C THR A 161 7.49 -3.83 -5.52
N ASP A 162 6.87 -5.00 -5.32
CA ASP A 162 7.27 -6.24 -5.96
C ASP A 162 7.10 -6.17 -7.47
N PHE A 163 5.97 -5.60 -7.94
CA PHE A 163 5.71 -5.35 -9.35
C PHE A 163 6.80 -4.46 -9.99
N ASN A 164 7.16 -3.36 -9.33
CA ASN A 164 8.20 -2.47 -9.86
C ASN A 164 9.55 -3.16 -9.89
N SER A 165 9.94 -3.85 -8.81
CA SER A 165 11.21 -4.56 -8.75
C SER A 165 11.32 -5.62 -9.84
N ALA A 166 10.27 -6.39 -10.09
CA ALA A 166 10.26 -7.40 -11.16
C ALA A 166 10.38 -6.76 -12.55
N TRP A 167 9.71 -5.63 -12.79
CA TRP A 167 9.83 -4.91 -14.07
C TRP A 167 11.19 -4.25 -14.25
N ASP A 168 11.76 -3.70 -13.18
CA ASP A 168 13.08 -3.07 -13.23
C ASP A 168 14.15 -4.14 -13.54
N GLN A 169 14.11 -5.30 -12.86
CA GLN A 169 14.97 -6.45 -13.20
C GLN A 169 14.81 -6.91 -14.64
N TYR A 170 13.57 -7.07 -15.12
CA TYR A 170 13.30 -7.47 -16.50
C TYR A 170 13.87 -6.46 -17.52
N MET A 171 13.74 -5.16 -17.24
CA MET A 171 14.28 -4.11 -18.11
C MET A 171 15.82 -4.08 -18.08
N ASP A 172 16.42 -4.28 -16.92
CA ASP A 172 17.88 -4.32 -16.75
C ASP A 172 18.48 -5.53 -17.49
N GLU A 173 17.84 -6.70 -17.41
CA GLU A 173 18.23 -7.88 -18.17
C GLU A 173 18.16 -7.63 -19.68
N TYR A 174 17.08 -7.00 -20.15
CA TYR A 174 16.94 -6.62 -21.56
C TYR A 174 18.02 -5.63 -22.00
N ASP A 175 18.27 -4.58 -21.23
CA ASP A 175 19.27 -3.56 -21.54
C ASP A 175 20.69 -4.16 -21.51
N SER A 176 20.97 -5.09 -20.59
CA SER A 176 22.23 -5.85 -20.50
C SER A 176 22.44 -6.77 -21.71
N MET A 177 21.42 -7.54 -22.09
CA MET A 177 21.47 -8.39 -23.30
C MET A 177 21.67 -7.55 -24.57
N ALA A 178 21.00 -6.41 -24.67
CA ALA A 178 21.14 -5.48 -25.79
C ALA A 178 22.57 -4.93 -25.90
N GLN A 179 23.17 -4.53 -24.77
CA GLN A 179 24.56 -4.07 -24.72
C GLN A 179 25.55 -5.18 -25.13
N ALA A 180 25.34 -6.41 -24.65
CA ALA A 180 26.17 -7.55 -25.04
C ALA A 180 26.11 -7.80 -26.55
N TYR A 181 24.92 -7.69 -27.15
CA TYR A 181 24.74 -7.86 -28.59
C TYR A 181 25.40 -6.72 -29.42
N ILE A 182 25.29 -5.47 -28.97
CA ILE A 182 25.99 -4.32 -29.59
C ILE A 182 27.50 -4.53 -29.52
N ARG A 183 28.02 -4.98 -28.38
CA ARG A 183 29.44 -5.26 -28.20
C ARG A 183 29.91 -6.37 -29.15
N GLN A 184 29.18 -7.49 -29.21
CA GLN A 184 29.47 -8.59 -30.13
C GLN A 184 29.51 -8.14 -31.59
N MET A 185 28.54 -7.33 -32.02
CA MET A 185 28.52 -6.77 -33.39
C MET A 185 29.71 -5.85 -33.63
N THR A 186 30.04 -4.99 -32.66
CA THR A 186 31.17 -4.04 -32.76
C THR A 186 32.51 -4.77 -32.84
N ASP A 187 32.71 -5.81 -32.03
CA ASP A 187 33.92 -6.63 -32.04
C ASP A 187 34.05 -7.38 -33.38
N LYS A 188 32.94 -7.90 -33.92
CA LYS A 188 32.90 -8.52 -35.24
C LYS A 188 33.24 -7.51 -36.35
N HIS A 189 32.63 -6.32 -36.32
CA HIS A 189 32.93 -5.25 -37.27
C HIS A 189 34.40 -4.83 -37.23
N ALA A 190 35.01 -4.75 -36.04
CA ALA A 190 36.43 -4.45 -35.87
C ALA A 190 37.35 -5.55 -36.44
N ALA A 191 36.98 -6.83 -36.29
CA ALA A 191 37.69 -7.94 -36.91
C ALA A 191 37.56 -7.92 -38.44
N ASP A 192 36.35 -7.72 -38.95
CA ASP A 192 36.06 -7.65 -40.39
C ASP A 192 36.77 -6.46 -41.04
N LEU A 193 36.85 -5.31 -40.35
CA LEU A 193 37.57 -4.13 -40.83
C LEU A 193 39.07 -4.40 -40.95
N ARG A 194 39.68 -5.07 -39.97
CA ARG A 194 41.11 -5.45 -40.03
C ARG A 194 41.37 -6.41 -41.19
N ALA A 195 40.55 -7.44 -41.34
CA ALA A 195 40.67 -8.39 -42.44
C ALA A 195 40.48 -7.71 -43.82
N PHE A 196 39.55 -6.76 -43.91
CA PHE A 196 39.34 -5.95 -45.11
C PHE A 196 40.55 -5.08 -45.43
N GLN A 197 41.10 -4.37 -44.44
CA GLN A 197 42.31 -3.55 -44.60
C GLN A 197 43.50 -4.37 -45.07
N GLU A 198 43.75 -5.54 -44.46
CA GLU A 198 44.84 -6.44 -44.84
C GLU A 198 44.70 -6.95 -46.28
N LYS A 199 43.49 -7.41 -46.64
CA LYS A 199 43.18 -7.87 -48.00
C LYS A 199 43.35 -6.73 -49.02
N LEU A 200 42.88 -5.54 -48.68
CA LEU A 200 42.97 -4.37 -49.55
C LEU A 200 44.42 -3.93 -49.74
N HIS A 201 45.22 -3.93 -48.66
CA HIS A 201 46.64 -3.62 -48.72
C HIS A 201 47.38 -4.61 -49.62
N LYS A 202 47.11 -5.91 -49.49
CA LYS A 202 47.68 -6.96 -50.34
C LYS A 202 47.31 -6.75 -51.83
N GLU A 203 46.05 -6.49 -52.14
CA GLU A 203 45.58 -6.24 -53.52
C GLU A 203 46.23 -4.99 -54.16
N LEU A 204 46.51 -3.97 -53.35
CA LEU A 204 47.19 -2.74 -53.80
C LEU A 204 48.69 -2.97 -54.02
N MET A 205 49.36 -3.72 -53.14
CA MET A 205 50.82 -3.98 -53.21
C MET A 205 51.20 -4.98 -54.32
N GLU A 206 50.30 -5.89 -54.71
CA GLU A 206 50.53 -6.82 -55.82
C GLU A 206 50.52 -6.14 -57.20
N ARG A 207 50.10 -4.88 -57.30
CA ARG A 207 50.08 -4.13 -58.56
C ARG A 207 51.48 -3.54 -58.84
N PRO A 208 52.18 -3.97 -59.91
CA PRO A 208 53.51 -3.45 -60.20
C PRO A 208 53.44 -1.94 -60.50
N PRO A 209 54.40 -1.15 -59.97
CA PRO A 209 54.44 0.29 -60.19
C PRO A 209 54.65 0.59 -61.68
N LYS A 210 53.83 1.47 -62.23
CA LYS A 210 53.90 1.91 -63.63
C LYS A 210 54.56 3.28 -63.69
N PHE A 211 55.86 3.30 -63.96
CA PHE A 211 56.65 4.50 -64.17
C PHE A 211 56.32 5.18 -65.50
N SER A 212 56.52 6.50 -65.59
CA SER A 212 56.32 7.24 -66.82
C SER A 212 57.31 6.81 -67.90
N LYS A 213 56.93 7.06 -69.16
CA LYS A 213 57.83 6.82 -70.31
C LYS A 213 59.10 7.66 -70.20
N GLU A 214 58.99 8.88 -69.68
CA GLU A 214 60.10 9.82 -69.48
C GLU A 214 61.14 9.26 -68.50
N LEU A 215 60.72 8.75 -67.35
CA LEU A 215 61.63 8.12 -66.38
C LEU A 215 62.34 6.90 -66.99
N ILE A 216 61.61 6.07 -67.73
CA ILE A 216 62.18 4.90 -68.41
C ILE A 216 63.21 5.32 -69.47
N GLU A 217 63.00 6.44 -70.15
CA GLU A 217 63.91 7.00 -71.13
C GLU A 217 65.17 7.58 -70.48
N TRP A 218 65.05 8.33 -69.38
CA TRP A 218 66.17 8.81 -68.57
C TRP A 218 67.03 7.64 -68.05
N ARG A 219 66.39 6.57 -67.51
CA ARG A 219 67.09 5.34 -67.08
C ARG A 219 67.80 4.63 -68.24
N ARG A 220 67.19 4.54 -69.42
CA ARG A 220 67.84 3.99 -70.63
C ARG A 220 69.00 4.85 -71.10
N ARG A 221 68.91 6.18 -70.99
CA ARG A 221 70.02 7.10 -71.32
C ARG A 221 71.17 6.98 -70.32
N GLN A 222 70.87 6.86 -69.04
CA GLN A 222 71.84 6.60 -67.96
C GLN A 222 72.65 5.33 -68.26
N HIS A 223 71.97 4.21 -68.52
CA HIS A 223 72.64 2.94 -68.81
C HIS A 223 73.54 3.00 -70.05
N ARG A 224 73.09 3.66 -71.13
CA ARG A 224 73.89 3.83 -72.34
C ARG A 224 75.18 4.65 -72.09
N LEU A 225 75.08 5.75 -71.34
CA LEU A 225 76.25 6.58 -70.99
C LEU A 225 77.24 5.84 -70.08
N ALA A 226 76.74 5.05 -69.14
CA ALA A 226 77.56 4.20 -68.29
C ALA A 226 78.31 3.13 -69.11
N GLN A 227 77.64 2.48 -70.08
CA GLN A 227 78.28 1.52 -71.00
C GLN A 227 79.37 2.16 -71.86
N GLN A 228 79.19 3.43 -72.24
CA GLN A 228 80.19 4.23 -72.96
C GLN A 228 81.34 4.73 -72.06
N LYS A 229 81.37 4.34 -70.76
CA LYS A 229 82.32 4.81 -69.74
C LYS A 229 82.30 6.32 -69.49
N ASN A 230 81.25 7.02 -69.93
CA ASN A 230 81.06 8.45 -69.64
C ASN A 230 80.36 8.61 -68.28
N TYR A 231 81.11 8.38 -67.20
CA TYR A 231 80.55 8.33 -65.84
C TYR A 231 80.08 9.69 -65.33
N ALA A 232 80.75 10.79 -65.74
CA ALA A 232 80.38 12.12 -65.30
C ALA A 232 79.00 12.54 -65.82
N GLU A 233 78.70 12.28 -67.10
CA GLU A 233 77.37 12.51 -67.64
C GLU A 233 76.35 11.49 -67.13
N ALA A 234 76.73 10.21 -67.00
CA ALA A 234 75.84 9.19 -66.45
C ALA A 234 75.38 9.52 -65.02
N GLN A 235 76.26 10.09 -64.19
CA GLN A 235 75.92 10.53 -62.83
C GLN A 235 74.92 11.70 -62.82
N LYS A 236 75.05 12.66 -63.75
CA LYS A 236 74.08 13.76 -63.90
C LYS A 236 72.70 13.23 -64.28
N ILE A 237 72.65 12.31 -65.25
CA ILE A 237 71.39 11.67 -65.66
C ILE A 237 70.78 10.84 -64.53
N LYS A 238 71.63 10.14 -63.75
CA LYS A 238 71.18 9.38 -62.58
C LYS A 238 70.47 10.28 -61.56
N LEU A 239 71.03 11.44 -61.22
CA LEU A 239 70.42 12.35 -60.26
C LEU A 239 69.01 12.78 -60.71
N ILE A 240 68.87 13.17 -61.98
CA ILE A 240 67.57 13.56 -62.57
C ILE A 240 66.59 12.38 -62.55
N ALA A 241 67.04 11.17 -62.91
CA ALA A 241 66.20 9.98 -62.91
C ALA A 241 65.80 9.54 -61.49
N ASP A 242 66.70 9.63 -60.51
CA ASP A 242 66.43 9.29 -59.11
C ASP A 242 65.42 10.28 -58.48
N GLU A 243 65.54 11.57 -58.80
CA GLU A 243 64.60 12.62 -58.37
C GLU A 243 63.20 12.40 -58.99
N LEU A 244 63.14 12.24 -60.32
CA LEU A 244 61.87 11.96 -61.02
C LEU A 244 61.22 10.65 -60.52
N GLU A 245 62.01 9.61 -60.25
CA GLU A 245 61.51 8.37 -59.68
C GLU A 245 60.96 8.56 -58.25
N ALA A 246 61.60 9.39 -57.43
CA ALA A 246 61.09 9.69 -56.09
C ALA A 246 59.75 10.43 -56.16
N GLU A 247 59.61 11.41 -57.05
CA GLU A 247 58.35 12.13 -57.28
C GLU A 247 57.24 11.21 -57.80
N GLU A 248 57.52 10.39 -58.81
CA GLU A 248 56.56 9.42 -59.35
C GLU A 248 56.14 8.37 -58.32
N ARG A 249 57.05 7.91 -57.46
CA ARG A 249 56.72 7.01 -56.35
C ARG A 249 55.86 7.70 -55.29
N SER A 250 56.16 8.95 -54.95
CA SER A 250 55.37 9.72 -53.97
C SER A 250 53.93 9.90 -54.46
N THR A 251 53.76 10.38 -55.69
CA THR A 251 52.44 10.60 -56.30
C THR A 251 51.65 9.29 -56.47
N MET A 252 52.32 8.20 -56.84
CA MET A 252 51.68 6.88 -56.90
C MET A 252 51.23 6.41 -55.52
N ASN A 253 52.07 6.52 -54.49
CA ASN A 253 51.70 6.18 -53.11
C ASN A 253 50.52 7.02 -52.61
N GLU A 254 50.52 8.33 -52.86
CA GLU A 254 49.39 9.21 -52.53
C GLU A 254 48.10 8.75 -53.21
N SER A 255 48.16 8.43 -54.51
CA SER A 255 46.99 7.93 -55.25
C SER A 255 46.45 6.61 -54.69
N LEU A 256 47.34 5.69 -54.30
CA LEU A 256 46.98 4.41 -53.68
C LEU A 256 46.35 4.64 -52.31
N GLN A 257 46.87 5.59 -51.52
CA GLN A 257 46.33 5.95 -50.21
C GLN A 257 44.94 6.59 -50.32
N VAL A 258 44.70 7.43 -51.34
CA VAL A 258 43.35 7.96 -51.63
C VAL A 258 42.37 6.84 -51.99
N ILE A 259 42.78 5.86 -52.80
CA ILE A 259 41.93 4.70 -53.12
C ILE A 259 41.65 3.86 -51.87
N PHE A 260 42.67 3.62 -51.04
CA PHE A 260 42.57 2.86 -49.80
C PHE A 260 41.57 3.51 -48.84
N THR A 261 41.77 4.79 -48.52
CA THR A 261 40.88 5.57 -47.64
C THR A 261 39.46 5.65 -48.18
N ARG A 262 39.25 5.82 -49.49
CA ARG A 262 37.92 5.83 -50.11
C ARG A 262 37.20 4.49 -49.98
N LYS A 263 37.91 3.37 -50.14
CA LYS A 263 37.32 2.03 -49.98
C LYS A 263 37.03 1.73 -48.50
N GLU A 264 37.95 2.07 -47.61
CA GLU A 264 37.79 1.88 -46.17
C GLU A 264 36.62 2.71 -45.59
N THR A 265 36.50 3.98 -45.97
CA THR A 265 35.40 4.86 -45.53
C THR A 265 34.04 4.31 -45.93
N LYS A 266 33.89 3.81 -47.17
CA LYS A 266 32.65 3.15 -47.61
C LYS A 266 32.31 1.91 -46.77
N PHE A 267 33.32 1.09 -46.46
CA PHE A 267 33.12 -0.11 -45.63
C PHE A 267 32.70 0.27 -44.21
N ARG A 268 33.36 1.26 -43.59
CA ARG A 268 32.96 1.77 -42.27
C ARG A 268 31.56 2.39 -42.27
N GLN A 269 31.17 3.11 -43.33
CA GLN A 269 29.81 3.65 -43.47
C GLN A 269 28.75 2.54 -43.47
N GLN A 270 29.04 1.41 -44.12
CA GLN A 270 28.14 0.25 -44.13
C GLN A 270 28.00 -0.35 -42.71
N GLN A 271 29.11 -0.55 -42.01
CA GLN A 271 29.11 -1.03 -40.61
C GLN A 271 28.35 -0.07 -39.68
N GLN A 272 28.56 1.25 -39.84
CA GLN A 272 27.86 2.27 -39.07
C GLN A 272 26.34 2.23 -39.34
N ALA A 273 25.92 2.08 -40.59
CA ALA A 273 24.50 1.96 -40.94
C ALA A 273 23.85 0.72 -40.30
N GLU A 274 24.58 -0.40 -40.25
CA GLU A 274 24.12 -1.64 -39.59
C GLU A 274 23.93 -1.45 -38.08
N VAL A 275 24.93 -0.88 -37.38
CA VAL A 275 24.83 -0.57 -35.95
C VAL A 275 23.68 0.40 -35.67
N GLN A 276 23.52 1.44 -36.49
CA GLN A 276 22.43 2.40 -36.33
C GLN A 276 21.05 1.75 -36.52
N ALA A 277 20.91 0.82 -37.47
CA ALA A 277 19.68 0.07 -37.65
C ALA A 277 19.38 -0.82 -36.43
N LEU A 278 20.40 -1.45 -35.86
CA LEU A 278 20.28 -2.24 -34.64
C LEU A 278 19.83 -1.39 -33.44
N LEU A 279 20.48 -0.25 -33.19
CA LEU A 279 20.13 0.66 -32.10
C LEU A 279 18.67 1.11 -32.20
N LYS A 280 18.20 1.49 -33.40
CA LYS A 280 16.80 1.84 -33.62
C LYS A 280 15.83 0.71 -33.29
N ARG A 281 16.18 -0.55 -33.57
CA ARG A 281 15.34 -1.71 -33.21
C ARG A 281 15.31 -1.93 -31.70
N ILE A 282 16.46 -1.82 -31.03
CA ILE A 282 16.58 -1.95 -29.58
C ILE A 282 15.72 -0.87 -28.89
N ASP A 283 15.84 0.39 -29.33
CA ASP A 283 15.04 1.51 -28.82
C ASP A 283 13.54 1.32 -29.06
N GLY A 284 13.16 0.82 -30.23
CA GLY A 284 11.76 0.51 -30.56
C GLY A 284 11.17 -0.55 -29.62
N ARG A 285 11.89 -1.65 -29.41
CA ARG A 285 11.51 -2.73 -28.48
C ARG A 285 11.50 -2.24 -27.03
N ARG A 286 12.47 -1.42 -26.62
CA ARG A 286 12.52 -0.83 -25.27
C ARG A 286 11.29 0.04 -24.99
N LYS A 287 10.89 0.89 -25.95
CA LYS A 287 9.65 1.68 -25.85
C LYS A 287 8.42 0.80 -25.72
N GLU A 288 8.38 -0.34 -26.41
CA GLU A 288 7.27 -1.28 -26.29
C GLU A 288 7.21 -1.92 -24.89
N HIS A 289 8.35 -2.35 -24.32
CA HIS A 289 8.39 -2.86 -22.95
C HIS A 289 7.89 -1.83 -21.92
N VAL A 290 8.28 -0.55 -22.08
CA VAL A 290 7.78 0.53 -21.22
C VAL A 290 6.27 0.72 -21.35
N LYS A 291 5.71 0.61 -22.56
CA LYS A 291 4.25 0.64 -22.75
C LYS A 291 3.56 -0.54 -22.05
N GLN A 292 4.12 -1.75 -22.15
CA GLN A 292 3.59 -2.92 -21.46
C GLN A 292 3.61 -2.75 -19.94
N ARG A 293 4.73 -2.27 -19.36
CA ARG A 293 4.83 -1.92 -17.93
C ARG A 293 3.73 -0.94 -17.52
N ASN A 294 3.48 0.10 -18.31
CA ASN A 294 2.44 1.10 -18.01
C ASN A 294 1.04 0.49 -18.06
N LEU A 295 0.76 -0.41 -19.01
CA LEU A 295 -0.53 -1.10 -19.09
C LEU A 295 -0.74 -2.05 -17.91
N ASP A 296 0.27 -2.83 -17.54
CA ASP A 296 0.17 -3.77 -16.43
C ASP A 296 0.13 -3.06 -15.07
N SER A 297 0.83 -1.94 -14.93
CA SER A 297 0.72 -1.05 -13.75
C SER A 297 -0.71 -0.52 -13.60
N LYS A 298 -1.32 -0.04 -14.70
CA LYS A 298 -2.73 0.39 -14.69
C LYS A 298 -3.68 -0.75 -14.30
N ARG A 299 -3.46 -1.97 -14.80
CA ARG A 299 -4.26 -3.15 -14.44
C ARG A 299 -4.09 -3.52 -12.97
N LEU A 300 -2.88 -3.44 -12.42
CA LEU A 300 -2.62 -3.66 -11.00
C LEU A 300 -3.37 -2.63 -10.13
N LEU A 301 -3.23 -1.35 -10.46
CA LEU A 301 -3.92 -0.26 -9.74
C LEU A 301 -5.44 -0.41 -9.82
N GLN A 302 -5.99 -0.82 -10.97
CA GLN A 302 -7.42 -1.05 -11.12
C GLN A 302 -7.90 -2.23 -10.25
N ARG A 303 -7.14 -3.33 -10.18
CA ARG A 303 -7.46 -4.45 -9.28
C ARG A 303 -7.44 -4.00 -7.82
N ASN A 304 -6.43 -3.23 -7.41
CA ASN A 304 -6.34 -2.69 -6.06
C ASN A 304 -7.52 -1.77 -5.73
N ARG A 305 -7.92 -0.92 -6.68
CA ARG A 305 -9.11 -0.06 -6.53
C ARG A 305 -10.39 -0.89 -6.38
N ASN A 306 -10.53 -1.98 -7.14
CA ASN A 306 -11.68 -2.87 -7.04
C ASN A 306 -11.72 -3.58 -5.67
N VAL A 307 -10.57 -4.03 -5.15
CA VAL A 307 -10.46 -4.65 -3.81
C VAL A 307 -10.89 -3.66 -2.72
N GLN A 308 -10.44 -2.40 -2.80
CA GLN A 308 -10.87 -1.34 -1.88
C GLN A 308 -12.38 -1.10 -1.95
N ALA A 309 -12.95 -0.98 -3.15
CA ALA A 309 -14.39 -0.76 -3.32
C ALA A 309 -15.22 -1.92 -2.75
N VAL A 310 -14.77 -3.16 -2.93
CA VAL A 310 -15.42 -4.34 -2.34
C VAL A 310 -15.34 -4.32 -0.81
N LEU A 311 -14.18 -3.97 -0.23
CA LEU A 311 -14.05 -3.84 1.22
C LEU A 311 -14.98 -2.75 1.77
N GLU A 312 -15.02 -1.58 1.14
CA GLU A 312 -15.87 -0.46 1.57
C GLU A 312 -17.35 -0.82 1.52
N SER A 313 -17.79 -1.49 0.45
CA SER A 313 -19.16 -2.01 0.34
C SER A 313 -19.47 -3.01 1.45
N LYS A 314 -18.56 -3.96 1.73
CA LYS A 314 -18.69 -4.93 2.83
C LYS A 314 -18.80 -4.24 4.19
N GLN A 315 -17.92 -3.28 4.47
CA GLN A 315 -17.90 -2.55 5.74
C GLN A 315 -19.17 -1.71 5.93
N SER A 316 -19.73 -1.13 4.86
CA SER A 316 -21.01 -0.39 4.91
C SER A 316 -22.17 -1.30 5.34
N VAL A 317 -22.30 -2.47 4.72
CA VAL A 317 -23.33 -3.46 5.05
C VAL A 317 -23.14 -4.00 6.48
N GLU A 318 -21.90 -4.35 6.85
CA GLU A 318 -21.57 -4.82 8.20
C GLU A 318 -21.89 -3.77 9.26
N THR A 319 -21.59 -2.50 9.01
CA THR A 319 -21.90 -1.39 9.92
C THR A 319 -23.40 -1.27 10.15
N THR A 320 -24.19 -1.32 9.08
CA THR A 320 -25.66 -1.22 9.16
C THR A 320 -26.23 -2.37 10.01
N LYS A 321 -25.80 -3.60 9.73
CA LYS A 321 -26.24 -4.79 10.46
C LYS A 321 -25.80 -4.75 11.93
N LYS A 322 -24.53 -4.42 12.20
CA LYS A 322 -24.01 -4.34 13.56
C LYS A 322 -24.67 -3.24 14.39
N LEU A 323 -24.98 -2.08 13.80
CA LEU A 323 -25.73 -1.05 14.52
C LEU A 323 -27.14 -1.50 14.90
N GLN A 324 -27.81 -2.28 14.04
CA GLN A 324 -29.09 -2.92 14.37
C GLN A 324 -28.93 -3.96 15.49
N ASP A 325 -27.91 -4.83 15.40
CA ASP A 325 -27.61 -5.84 16.42
C ASP A 325 -27.27 -5.20 17.79
N ILE A 326 -26.50 -4.11 17.80
CA ILE A 326 -26.17 -3.33 18.99
C ILE A 326 -27.44 -2.77 19.63
N LYS A 327 -28.33 -2.17 18.82
CA LYS A 327 -29.60 -1.63 19.29
C LYS A 327 -30.50 -2.73 19.88
N ALA A 328 -30.55 -3.90 19.24
CA ALA A 328 -31.35 -5.03 19.70
C ALA A 328 -30.74 -5.74 20.93
N GLY A 329 -29.42 -5.81 21.03
CA GLY A 329 -28.70 -6.46 22.14
C GLY A 329 -28.76 -5.65 23.45
N LEU A 330 -28.86 -4.33 23.35
CA LEU A 330 -28.96 -3.42 24.50
C LEU A 330 -30.40 -3.23 25.02
N ASN A 331 -31.39 -3.89 24.41
CA ASN A 331 -32.81 -3.77 24.78
C ASN A 331 -33.42 -5.17 25.04
N PRO A 332 -33.22 -5.76 26.24
CA PRO A 332 -33.67 -7.11 26.58
C PRO A 332 -35.19 -7.31 26.49
N ARG A 333 -35.98 -6.27 26.81
CA ARG A 333 -37.46 -6.32 26.84
C ARG A 333 -38.13 -6.57 25.48
N ASP A 334 -37.49 -6.24 24.35
CA ASP A 334 -38.03 -6.55 23.02
C ASP A 334 -38.02 -8.05 22.69
N ARG A 335 -37.31 -8.87 23.49
CA ARG A 335 -37.36 -10.34 23.39
C ARG A 335 -38.56 -10.95 24.14
N ILE A 336 -39.14 -10.25 25.10
CA ILE A 336 -40.16 -10.78 26.03
C ILE A 336 -41.54 -10.12 25.81
N SER A 337 -41.61 -8.93 25.22
CA SER A 337 -42.85 -8.13 25.15
C SER A 337 -43.90 -8.55 24.11
N LYS A 338 -43.69 -9.62 23.32
CA LYS A 338 -44.74 -10.11 22.41
C LYS A 338 -45.92 -10.81 23.12
N SER A 339 -45.86 -11.02 24.44
CA SER A 339 -46.91 -11.78 25.15
C SER A 339 -47.78 -10.99 26.13
N ASN A 340 -47.55 -9.70 26.41
CA ASN A 340 -48.42 -8.94 27.32
C ASN A 340 -48.49 -7.46 26.94
N VAL A 341 -49.41 -7.13 26.03
CA VAL A 341 -49.92 -5.76 25.91
C VAL A 341 -50.89 -5.56 27.07
N SER A 342 -50.46 -4.85 28.11
CA SER A 342 -51.31 -4.52 29.25
C SER A 342 -52.43 -3.58 28.80
N ALA A 343 -53.65 -4.06 28.97
CA ALA A 343 -54.88 -3.34 28.72
C ALA A 343 -55.06 -2.20 29.72
N ILE A 344 -55.62 -1.09 29.24
CA ILE A 344 -56.09 0.03 30.06
C ILE A 344 -57.04 -0.51 31.15
N PRO A 345 -56.88 -0.12 32.43
CA PRO A 345 -57.81 -0.50 33.50
C PRO A 345 -59.25 -0.10 33.16
N PRO A 346 -60.26 -0.93 33.44
CA PRO A 346 -61.64 -0.73 32.98
C PRO A 346 -62.30 0.56 33.52
N GLU A 347 -61.76 1.14 34.59
CA GLU A 347 -62.33 2.32 35.27
C GLU A 347 -62.03 3.67 34.58
N ALA A 348 -61.17 3.72 33.57
CA ALA A 348 -60.82 4.95 32.84
C ALA A 348 -61.47 5.08 31.45
N ARG A 349 -62.51 4.29 31.13
CA ARG A 349 -63.27 4.48 29.89
C ARG A 349 -64.27 5.64 30.05
N VAL A 350 -63.93 6.80 29.47
CA VAL A 350 -64.89 7.88 29.24
C VAL A 350 -66.02 7.39 28.32
N ILE A 351 -67.22 7.22 28.88
CA ILE A 351 -68.44 6.96 28.10
C ILE A 351 -68.80 8.27 27.39
N LYS A 352 -68.58 8.35 26.08
CA LYS A 352 -69.13 9.45 25.26
C LYS A 352 -70.66 9.25 25.14
N PRO A 353 -71.50 10.26 25.44
CA PRO A 353 -72.94 10.13 25.28
C PRO A 353 -73.32 9.95 23.80
N LYS A 354 -74.24 9.01 23.56
CA LYS A 354 -74.76 8.66 22.24
C LYS A 354 -75.60 9.81 21.69
N LYS A 355 -75.16 10.40 20.57
CA LYS A 355 -75.88 11.46 19.83
C LYS A 355 -77.24 10.92 19.34
N PRO A 356 -78.38 11.62 19.55
CA PRO A 356 -79.66 11.17 19.02
C PRO A 356 -79.69 11.26 17.49
N ALA A 357 -80.30 10.26 16.86
CA ALA A 357 -80.40 10.11 15.41
C ALA A 357 -81.32 11.20 14.82
N ALA A 358 -80.81 11.93 13.82
CA ALA A 358 -81.61 12.85 13.01
C ALA A 358 -82.41 12.06 11.95
N PRO A 359 -83.63 12.52 11.57
CA PRO A 359 -84.47 11.85 10.58
C PRO A 359 -83.83 11.90 9.18
N ARG A 360 -84.04 10.82 8.40
CA ARG A 360 -83.61 10.70 7.01
C ARG A 360 -84.51 11.53 6.09
N GLU A 361 -83.91 12.46 5.35
CA GLU A 361 -84.50 13.06 4.16
C GLU A 361 -84.23 12.16 2.93
N PRO A 362 -85.18 12.03 1.99
CA PRO A 362 -85.10 11.11 0.87
C PRO A 362 -84.12 11.55 -0.22
N SER A 363 -83.50 10.55 -0.84
CA SER A 363 -82.58 10.64 -1.97
C SER A 363 -83.16 11.38 -3.17
N THR A 364 -82.47 12.43 -3.61
CA THR A 364 -82.63 12.99 -4.95
C THR A 364 -81.46 12.57 -5.82
N THR A 365 -81.77 11.66 -6.73
CA THR A 365 -80.98 11.22 -7.87
C THR A 365 -80.57 12.42 -8.73
N PHE A 366 -79.27 12.58 -9.01
CA PHE A 366 -78.83 13.30 -10.20
C PHE A 366 -77.87 12.44 -10.99
N ILE A 367 -78.36 12.02 -12.15
CA ILE A 367 -77.64 11.39 -13.24
C ILE A 367 -76.81 12.48 -13.91
N THR A 368 -75.54 12.21 -14.17
CA THR A 368 -74.85 12.82 -15.32
C THR A 368 -73.97 11.77 -15.97
N THR A 369 -74.42 11.41 -17.15
CA THR A 369 -73.82 10.56 -18.17
C THR A 369 -72.61 11.23 -18.84
N ASP A 370 -71.71 10.37 -19.35
CA ASP A 370 -70.88 10.56 -20.54
C ASP A 370 -69.67 11.53 -20.43
N HIS A 371 -68.49 11.29 -21.01
CA HIS A 371 -68.11 10.43 -22.14
C HIS A 371 -66.59 10.17 -22.15
N ASN A 372 -66.16 9.13 -22.89
CA ASN A 372 -64.79 8.79 -23.28
C ASN A 372 -64.10 9.90 -24.10
N ASP A 373 -62.80 10.10 -23.90
CA ASP A 373 -61.71 9.72 -24.84
C ASP A 373 -60.33 9.85 -24.17
#